data_AF-A0AAE3R4G7-F1
#
_entry.id   AF-A0AAE3R4G7-F1
#
_cell.length_a   1.000
_cell.length_b   1.000
_cell.length_c   1.000
_cell.angle_alpha   90.00
_cell.angle_beta   90.00
_cell.angle_gamma   90.00
#
_symmetry.space_group_name_H-M   'P 1'
#
loop_
_entity.id
_entity.type
_entity.pdbx_description
1 polymer ?
#
loop_
_entity_poly.entity_id
_entity_poly.type
_entity_poly.pdbx_seq_one_letter_code
_entity_poly.pdbx_strand_id
1 'polypeptide(L)'
;MKTIIGVCGLILLAGWLTAARPGDALSDLGMKMYDVETGVLENVKNESAWYFFSSSAMRKVARQIPESARAEAVKTLGKVVRSYVESPEFKKQYVDWLKNKYPVDPPTAAERELENGASSEATKAAMNEQITTAQQMFAQMPASSLAMALQAQIQQSESEIASLEGEEKTSRTKEVAAQKKMLAISKSNPEEFKKQYVAYMNKYMAGEVNNSLAEDEERMKEARIHMEKRKKQQAVLDAHSDIKPVLRKRLQDFIVLCNSVDFTAKLTSTGYKQEFVNPAYQRKSSEWKMLFRIGKTATLSARDFAQEWLSQLK
;
A
#
# COMPACT_ATOMS: atom_id res chain seq x y z
N MET A 1 42.13 9.95 -74.21
CA MET A 1 41.13 11.03 -74.26
C MET A 1 39.87 10.56 -73.56
N LYS A 2 39.46 11.28 -72.48
CA LYS A 2 38.07 11.54 -72.01
C LYS A 2 37.15 10.29 -71.88
N THR A 3 36.63 9.89 -70.71
CA THR A 3 36.05 10.67 -69.60
C THR A 3 35.98 9.85 -68.30
N ILE A 4 36.29 10.53 -67.20
CA ILE A 4 36.02 10.23 -65.78
C ILE A 4 34.51 10.47 -65.55
N ILE A 5 33.77 9.72 -64.73
CA ILE A 5 33.42 10.05 -63.33
C ILE A 5 32.57 8.87 -62.79
N GLY A 6 33.09 8.10 -61.83
CA GLY A 6 32.34 7.12 -61.03
C GLY A 6 32.26 7.62 -59.59
N VAL A 7 31.14 8.24 -59.22
CA VAL A 7 30.90 8.85 -57.91
C VAL A 7 30.35 7.80 -56.94
N CYS A 8 31.04 7.69 -55.82
CA CYS A 8 30.57 7.42 -54.46
C CYS A 8 29.12 6.90 -54.30
N GLY A 9 29.00 5.60 -54.01
CA GLY A 9 27.78 4.96 -53.53
C GLY A 9 28.06 3.97 -52.40
N LEU A 10 28.90 4.35 -51.44
CA LEU A 10 29.25 3.56 -50.26
C LEU A 10 29.42 4.52 -49.08
N ILE A 11 28.30 5.03 -48.56
CA ILE A 11 28.06 5.58 -47.22
C ILE A 11 26.53 5.80 -47.18
N LEU A 12 25.89 5.57 -46.02
CA LEU A 12 24.45 5.78 -45.68
C LEU A 12 23.54 4.56 -45.50
N LEU A 13 23.97 3.53 -44.75
CA LEU A 13 23.02 2.78 -43.89
C LEU A 13 23.53 2.58 -42.45
N ALA A 14 24.61 3.26 -42.06
CA ALA A 14 25.12 3.30 -40.67
C ALA A 14 24.82 4.63 -39.96
N GLY A 15 24.08 5.55 -40.59
CA GLY A 15 23.92 6.94 -40.15
C GLY A 15 22.58 7.29 -39.47
N TRP A 16 21.67 6.33 -39.24
CA TRP A 16 20.32 6.63 -38.74
C TRP A 16 20.17 6.65 -37.21
N LEU A 17 21.27 6.66 -36.46
CA LEU A 17 21.24 6.78 -34.99
C LEU A 17 22.03 8.01 -34.51
N THR A 18 22.03 9.08 -35.29
CA THR A 18 22.53 10.39 -34.81
C THR A 18 21.37 11.20 -34.26
N ALA A 19 21.38 11.37 -32.93
CA ALA A 19 20.43 12.16 -32.13
C ALA A 19 18.94 11.74 -32.20
N ALA A 20 18.66 10.44 -32.14
CA ALA A 20 17.30 9.95 -31.94
C ALA A 20 16.77 10.38 -30.56
N ARG A 21 15.61 11.06 -30.52
CA ARG A 21 14.85 11.15 -29.26
C ARG A 21 14.48 9.71 -28.85
N PRO A 22 14.28 9.40 -27.57
CA PRO A 22 13.89 8.05 -27.14
C PRO A 22 12.67 7.48 -27.91
N GLY A 23 11.76 8.36 -28.35
CA GLY A 23 10.64 7.98 -29.21
C GLY A 23 11.02 7.48 -30.61
N ASP A 24 12.09 8.00 -31.21
CA ASP A 24 12.52 7.62 -32.55
C ASP A 24 13.12 6.20 -32.52
N ALA A 25 13.97 5.92 -31.52
CA ALA A 25 14.59 4.60 -31.35
C ALA A 25 13.60 3.47 -31.03
N LEU A 26 12.54 3.74 -30.26
CA LEU A 26 11.50 2.75 -29.98
C LEU A 26 10.62 2.50 -31.20
N SER A 27 10.23 3.56 -31.92
CA SER A 27 9.40 3.45 -33.12
C SER A 27 10.10 2.65 -34.22
N ASP A 28 11.40 2.87 -34.40
CA ASP A 28 12.26 2.12 -35.33
C ASP A 28 12.32 0.62 -35.01
N LEU A 29 12.04 0.25 -33.75
CA LEU A 29 12.00 -1.13 -33.27
C LEU A 29 10.56 -1.69 -33.16
N GLY A 30 9.55 -0.92 -33.59
CA GLY A 30 8.15 -1.29 -33.52
C GLY A 30 7.61 -1.34 -32.09
N MET A 31 8.19 -0.53 -31.19
CA MET A 31 7.85 -0.43 -29.77
C MET A 31 7.26 0.95 -29.44
N LYS A 32 6.46 1.00 -28.37
CA LYS A 32 5.99 2.24 -27.75
C LYS A 32 6.59 2.38 -26.35
N MET A 33 6.60 3.60 -25.83
CA MET A 33 7.08 3.84 -24.46
C MET A 33 6.27 3.03 -23.43
N TYR A 34 4.96 2.89 -23.64
CA TYR A 34 4.09 2.01 -22.85
C TYR A 34 4.62 0.57 -22.71
N ASP A 35 5.23 0.01 -23.75
CA ASP A 35 5.80 -1.35 -23.70
C ASP A 35 7.03 -1.40 -22.78
N VAL A 36 7.84 -0.34 -22.76
CA VAL A 36 8.98 -0.18 -21.86
C VAL A 36 8.50 -0.02 -20.42
N GLU A 37 7.53 0.86 -20.19
CA GLU A 37 6.97 1.15 -18.85
C GLU A 37 6.41 -0.12 -18.21
N THR A 38 5.56 -0.82 -18.96
CA THR A 38 4.95 -2.08 -18.52
C THR A 38 6.02 -3.14 -18.29
N GLY A 39 6.92 -3.33 -19.26
CA GLY A 39 7.95 -4.35 -19.18
C GLY A 39 8.89 -4.17 -17.99
N VAL A 40 9.34 -2.94 -17.75
CA VAL A 40 10.22 -2.61 -16.61
C VAL A 40 9.50 -2.85 -15.29
N LEU A 41 8.28 -2.33 -15.14
CA LEU A 41 7.52 -2.49 -13.91
C LEU A 41 7.28 -3.96 -13.59
N GLU A 42 6.81 -4.77 -14.54
CA GLU A 42 6.56 -6.18 -14.30
C GLU A 42 7.84 -6.95 -13.92
N ASN A 43 8.97 -6.63 -14.55
CA ASN A 43 10.26 -7.22 -14.20
C ASN A 43 10.83 -6.74 -12.87
N VAL A 44 10.35 -5.62 -12.32
CA VAL A 44 10.70 -5.20 -10.96
C VAL A 44 9.77 -5.86 -9.93
N LYS A 45 8.47 -5.96 -10.24
CA LYS A 45 7.45 -6.49 -9.33
C LYS A 45 7.55 -8.01 -9.10
N ASN A 46 7.92 -8.78 -10.12
CA ASN A 46 7.80 -10.25 -10.10
C ASN A 46 9.12 -11.00 -9.92
N GLU A 47 9.60 -11.16 -8.69
CA GLU A 47 10.93 -11.71 -8.39
C GLU A 47 11.20 -13.14 -8.90
N SER A 48 10.17 -13.91 -9.23
CA SER A 48 10.30 -15.33 -9.57
C SER A 48 10.46 -15.61 -11.07
N ALA A 49 10.05 -14.70 -11.94
CA ALA A 49 10.12 -14.87 -13.39
C ALA A 49 10.42 -13.58 -14.14
N TRP A 50 11.02 -13.70 -15.33
CA TRP A 50 11.20 -12.55 -16.21
C TRP A 50 9.94 -12.35 -17.05
N TYR A 51 9.46 -11.13 -17.09
CA TYR A 51 8.39 -10.73 -17.99
C TYR A 51 8.99 -10.32 -19.34
N PHE A 52 8.59 -11.02 -20.40
CA PHE A 52 8.99 -10.69 -21.76
C PHE A 52 7.76 -10.46 -22.61
N PHE A 53 7.59 -9.22 -23.05
CA PHE A 53 6.58 -8.86 -24.03
C PHE A 53 7.16 -8.89 -25.45
N SER A 54 6.44 -9.51 -26.38
CA SER A 54 6.82 -9.55 -27.78
C SER A 54 5.59 -9.47 -28.68
N SER A 55 5.50 -8.40 -29.47
CA SER A 55 4.46 -8.25 -30.50
C SER A 55 4.91 -8.85 -31.85
N SER A 56 3.96 -9.09 -32.75
CA SER A 56 4.28 -9.51 -34.13
C SER A 56 5.09 -8.45 -34.88
N ALA A 57 4.81 -7.16 -34.64
CA ALA A 57 5.56 -6.04 -35.20
C ALA A 57 7.02 -6.04 -34.73
N MET A 58 7.26 -6.15 -33.42
CA MET A 58 8.60 -6.24 -32.83
C MET A 58 9.39 -7.42 -33.43
N ARG A 59 8.76 -8.59 -33.55
CA ARG A 59 9.41 -9.77 -34.17
C ARG A 59 9.74 -9.56 -35.64
N LYS A 60 8.86 -8.89 -36.39
CA LYS A 60 9.08 -8.58 -37.80
C LYS A 60 10.29 -7.66 -37.97
N VAL A 61 10.34 -6.57 -37.19
CA VAL A 61 11.44 -5.61 -37.22
C VAL A 61 12.74 -6.27 -36.75
N ALA A 62 12.74 -7.00 -35.64
CA ALA A 62 13.93 -7.65 -35.09
C ALA A 62 14.61 -8.62 -36.08
N ARG A 63 13.83 -9.31 -36.92
CA ARG A 63 14.38 -10.19 -37.98
C ARG A 63 15.08 -9.43 -39.10
N GLN A 64 14.71 -8.17 -39.32
CA GLN A 64 15.27 -7.31 -40.35
C GLN A 64 16.55 -6.59 -39.90
N ILE A 65 16.85 -6.58 -38.59
CA ILE A 65 18.08 -5.97 -38.06
C ILE A 65 19.29 -6.82 -38.49
N PRO A 66 20.21 -6.26 -39.29
CA PRO A 66 21.41 -6.97 -39.71
C PRO A 66 22.29 -7.27 -38.50
N GLU A 67 23.04 -8.37 -38.55
CA GLU A 67 23.85 -8.83 -37.41
C GLU A 67 24.79 -7.76 -36.85
N SER A 68 25.40 -6.96 -37.74
CA SER A 68 26.28 -5.84 -37.40
C SER A 68 25.59 -4.72 -36.60
N ALA A 69 24.27 -4.55 -36.71
CA ALA A 69 23.51 -3.50 -36.02
C ALA A 69 22.84 -3.98 -34.72
N ARG A 70 22.76 -5.29 -34.48
CA ARG A 70 22.04 -5.85 -33.32
C ARG A 70 22.61 -5.39 -31.98
N ALA A 71 23.93 -5.29 -31.88
CA ALA A 71 24.60 -4.83 -30.66
C ALA A 71 24.19 -3.39 -30.31
N GLU A 72 24.19 -2.49 -31.28
CA GLU A 72 23.84 -1.09 -31.06
C GLU A 72 22.35 -0.89 -30.77
N ALA A 73 21.48 -1.66 -31.45
CA ALA A 73 20.05 -1.65 -31.17
C ALA A 73 19.76 -2.04 -29.71
N VAL A 74 20.42 -3.09 -29.21
CA VAL A 74 20.29 -3.54 -27.82
C VAL A 74 20.79 -2.48 -26.84
N LYS A 75 21.95 -1.86 -27.10
CA LYS A 75 22.48 -0.78 -26.26
C LYS A 75 21.55 0.43 -26.22
N THR A 76 20.96 0.78 -27.37
CA THR A 76 20.00 1.88 -27.47
C THR A 76 18.76 1.60 -26.64
N LEU A 77 18.18 0.40 -26.75
CA LEU A 77 17.07 -0.03 -25.88
C LEU A 77 17.45 -0.01 -24.39
N GLY A 78 18.65 -0.49 -24.05
CA GLY A 78 19.16 -0.46 -22.67
C GLY A 78 19.22 0.97 -22.12
N LYS A 79 19.70 1.94 -22.91
CA LYS A 79 19.71 3.36 -22.53
C LYS A 79 18.31 3.91 -22.30
N VAL A 80 17.34 3.55 -23.15
CA VAL A 80 15.93 3.98 -22.97
C VAL A 80 15.35 3.40 -21.69
N VAL A 81 15.52 2.10 -21.44
CA VAL A 81 15.09 1.41 -20.21
C VAL A 81 15.68 2.09 -18.98
N ARG A 82 17.01 2.31 -18.99
CA ARG A 82 17.70 2.97 -17.87
C ARG A 82 17.18 4.38 -17.63
N SER A 83 17.04 5.18 -18.69
CA SER A 83 16.52 6.55 -18.60
C SER A 83 15.14 6.59 -17.98
N TYR A 84 14.30 5.60 -18.29
CA TYR A 84 12.98 5.46 -17.66
C TYR A 84 13.08 5.07 -16.19
N VAL A 85 13.88 4.07 -15.82
CA VAL A 85 14.05 3.65 -14.42
C VAL A 85 14.59 4.76 -13.53
N GLU A 86 15.46 5.63 -14.07
CA GLU A 86 16.03 6.78 -13.37
C GLU A 86 15.08 8.00 -13.34
N SER A 87 13.91 7.91 -13.99
CA SER A 87 12.95 9.02 -14.09
C SER A 87 12.09 9.20 -12.83
N PRO A 88 11.60 10.44 -12.56
CA PRO A 88 10.61 10.68 -11.52
C PRO A 88 9.30 9.90 -11.73
N GLU A 89 8.91 9.68 -12.99
CA GLU A 89 7.69 8.98 -13.35
C GLU A 89 7.75 7.51 -12.91
N PHE A 90 8.84 6.81 -13.22
CA PHE A 90 9.04 5.44 -12.74
C PHE A 90 9.04 5.38 -11.21
N LYS A 91 9.74 6.30 -10.53
CA LYS A 91 9.76 6.34 -9.06
C LYS A 91 8.35 6.46 -8.49
N LYS A 92 7.51 7.33 -9.08
CA LYS A 92 6.11 7.47 -8.67
C LYS A 92 5.34 6.17 -8.88
N GLN A 93 5.39 5.58 -10.07
CA GLN A 93 4.66 4.33 -10.37
C GLN A 93 5.10 3.16 -9.49
N TYR A 94 6.40 3.07 -9.18
CA TYR A 94 6.94 2.05 -8.28
C TYR A 94 6.44 2.24 -6.85
N VAL A 95 6.47 3.47 -6.32
CA VAL A 95 5.95 3.80 -4.98
C VAL A 95 4.44 3.57 -4.91
N ASP A 96 3.68 3.91 -5.93
CA ASP A 96 2.23 3.67 -5.97
C ASP A 96 1.92 2.17 -5.96
N TRP A 97 2.68 1.35 -6.69
CA TRP A 97 2.59 -0.10 -6.59
C TRP A 97 2.94 -0.61 -5.19
N LEU A 98 4.00 -0.09 -4.56
CA LEU A 98 4.38 -0.46 -3.19
C LEU A 98 3.29 -0.13 -2.18
N LYS A 99 2.63 1.04 -2.28
CA LYS A 99 1.51 1.42 -1.42
C LYS A 99 0.33 0.45 -1.55
N ASN A 100 0.05 -0.03 -2.77
CA ASN A 100 -0.99 -1.03 -2.99
C ASN A 100 -0.59 -2.41 -2.43
N LYS A 101 0.70 -2.77 -2.48
CA LYS A 101 1.23 -4.03 -1.93
C LYS A 101 1.34 -4.00 -0.40
N TYR A 102 1.68 -2.85 0.16
CA TYR A 102 1.90 -2.60 1.59
C TYR A 102 1.01 -1.42 2.02
N PRO A 103 -0.32 -1.65 2.15
CA PRO A 103 -1.23 -0.59 2.54
C PRO A 103 -0.92 -0.11 3.96
N VAL A 104 -0.88 1.20 4.12
CA VAL A 104 -0.75 1.89 5.41
C VAL A 104 -2.05 2.65 5.62
N ASP A 105 -2.84 2.21 6.58
CA ASP A 105 -4.11 2.85 6.91
C ASP A 105 -3.86 4.25 7.50
N PRO A 106 -4.73 5.23 7.21
CA PRO A 106 -4.61 6.56 7.80
C PRO A 106 -4.78 6.49 9.33
N PRO A 107 -4.16 7.43 10.07
CA PRO A 107 -4.33 7.51 11.52
C PRO A 107 -5.80 7.69 11.90
N THR A 108 -6.27 6.89 12.86
CA THR A 108 -7.58 7.07 13.51
C THR A 108 -7.58 8.32 14.38
N ALA A 109 -8.76 8.77 14.80
CA ALA A 109 -8.87 9.91 15.72
C ALA A 109 -8.13 9.64 17.05
N ALA A 110 -8.33 8.45 17.63
CA ALA A 110 -7.68 8.05 18.89
C ALA A 110 -6.14 7.98 18.75
N GLU A 111 -5.61 7.55 17.61
CA GLU A 111 -4.17 7.59 17.37
C GLU A 111 -3.60 9.02 17.32
N ARG A 112 -4.35 9.97 16.74
CA ARG A 112 -3.95 11.39 16.74
C ARG A 112 -4.01 11.99 18.13
N GLU A 113 -5.01 11.60 18.94
CA GLU A 113 -5.11 12.00 20.35
C GLU A 113 -3.89 11.51 21.15
N LEU A 114 -3.48 10.25 20.96
CA LEU A 114 -2.26 9.69 21.57
C LEU A 114 -1.00 10.45 21.13
N GLU A 115 -0.86 10.76 19.84
CA GLU A 115 0.28 11.52 19.31
C GLU A 115 0.32 12.97 19.85
N ASN A 116 -0.83 13.59 20.06
CA ASN A 116 -0.96 14.93 20.64
C ASN A 116 -0.82 14.96 22.16
N GLY A 117 -0.59 13.81 22.81
CA GLY A 117 -0.40 13.72 24.25
C GLY A 117 -1.67 13.94 25.06
N ALA A 118 -2.86 13.68 24.50
CA ALA A 118 -4.10 13.70 25.25
C ALA A 118 -4.04 12.64 26.37
N SER A 119 -3.95 13.09 27.61
CA SER A 119 -3.86 12.23 28.79
C SER A 119 -5.26 11.87 29.29
N SER A 120 -5.54 10.57 29.38
CA SER A 120 -6.75 10.02 30.03
C SER A 120 -6.90 10.54 31.47
N GLU A 121 -5.80 10.86 32.16
CA GLU A 121 -5.85 11.43 33.52
C GLU A 121 -6.41 12.85 33.55
N ALA A 122 -6.08 13.68 32.56
CA ALA A 122 -6.63 15.04 32.45
C ALA A 122 -8.15 14.99 32.17
N THR A 123 -8.57 14.07 31.29
CA THR A 123 -9.99 13.81 31.01
C THR A 123 -10.72 13.34 32.28
N LYS A 124 -10.13 12.40 33.02
CA LYS A 124 -10.68 11.88 34.29
C LYS A 124 -10.80 12.97 35.36
N ALA A 125 -9.79 13.83 35.49
CA ALA A 125 -9.82 14.95 36.42
C ALA A 125 -10.95 15.93 36.09
N ALA A 126 -11.09 16.31 34.81
CA ALA A 126 -12.15 17.20 34.35
C ALA A 126 -13.55 16.61 34.57
N MET A 127 -13.74 15.31 34.32
CA MET A 127 -15.01 14.62 34.58
C MET A 127 -15.35 14.59 36.08
N ASN A 128 -14.37 14.35 36.96
CA ASN A 128 -14.58 14.39 38.41
C ASN A 128 -14.94 15.79 38.92
N GLU A 129 -14.35 16.83 38.33
CA GLU A 129 -14.69 18.23 38.63
C GLU A 129 -16.12 18.56 38.19
N GLN A 130 -16.54 18.08 37.02
CA GLN A 130 -17.93 18.21 36.55
C GLN A 130 -18.92 17.50 37.48
N ILE A 131 -18.61 16.27 37.95
CA ILE A 131 -19.43 15.56 38.94
C ILE A 131 -19.55 16.39 40.22
N THR A 132 -18.45 16.94 40.70
CA THR A 132 -18.43 17.78 41.91
C THR A 132 -19.27 19.05 41.75
N THR A 133 -19.20 19.67 40.58
CA THR A 133 -20.01 20.86 40.26
C THR A 133 -21.49 20.51 40.20
N ALA A 134 -21.85 19.41 39.52
CA ALA A 134 -23.23 18.92 39.45
C ALA A 134 -23.78 18.58 40.84
N GLN A 135 -22.97 17.97 41.71
CA GLN A 135 -23.30 17.71 43.11
C GLN A 135 -23.69 18.99 43.86
N GLN A 136 -22.90 20.05 43.71
CA GLN A 136 -23.18 21.33 44.36
C GLN A 136 -24.48 21.95 43.82
N MET A 137 -24.74 21.86 42.52
CA MET A 137 -25.98 22.36 41.92
C MET A 137 -27.21 21.60 42.48
N PHE A 138 -27.18 20.27 42.51
CA PHE A 138 -28.27 19.47 43.08
C PHE A 138 -28.48 19.74 44.57
N ALA A 139 -27.39 19.97 45.32
CA ALA A 139 -27.45 20.33 46.73
C ALA A 139 -28.10 21.72 46.96
N GLN A 140 -28.06 22.63 45.99
CA GLN A 140 -28.71 23.95 46.09
C GLN A 140 -30.15 23.97 45.57
N MET A 141 -30.58 22.97 44.81
CA MET A 141 -31.95 22.92 44.29
C MET A 141 -32.99 22.68 45.42
N PRO A 142 -34.19 23.27 45.29
CA PRO A 142 -35.32 22.95 46.16
C PRO A 142 -35.79 21.51 45.99
N ALA A 143 -36.22 20.86 47.08
CA ALA A 143 -36.71 19.49 47.06
C ALA A 143 -37.91 19.29 46.11
N SER A 144 -38.78 20.29 45.96
CA SER A 144 -39.92 20.24 45.03
C SER A 144 -39.48 20.19 43.56
N SER A 145 -38.45 20.95 43.18
CA SER A 145 -37.88 20.92 41.83
C SER A 145 -37.24 19.58 41.51
N LEU A 146 -36.49 19.01 42.47
CA LEU A 146 -35.88 17.69 42.33
C LEU A 146 -36.94 16.58 42.24
N ALA A 147 -38.03 16.68 43.01
CA ALA A 147 -39.16 15.74 42.95
C ALA A 147 -39.86 15.79 41.59
N MET A 148 -40.09 16.99 41.03
CA MET A 148 -40.64 17.14 39.68
C MET A 148 -39.72 16.56 38.60
N ALA A 149 -38.40 16.80 38.69
CA ALA A 149 -37.43 16.23 37.76
C ALA A 149 -37.41 14.69 37.82
N LEU A 150 -37.38 14.11 39.02
CA LEU A 150 -37.45 12.66 39.21
C LEU A 150 -38.76 12.08 38.69
N GLN A 151 -39.89 12.76 38.91
CA GLN A 151 -41.19 12.33 38.40
C GLN A 151 -41.23 12.29 36.87
N ALA A 152 -40.70 13.32 36.19
CA ALA A 152 -40.59 13.34 34.74
C ALA A 152 -39.70 12.20 34.22
N GLN A 153 -38.56 11.94 34.87
CA GLN A 153 -37.66 10.84 34.51
C GLN A 153 -38.30 9.46 34.68
N ILE A 154 -39.08 9.26 35.75
CA ILE A 154 -39.86 8.04 35.96
C ILE A 154 -40.83 7.83 34.80
N GLN A 155 -41.60 8.86 34.42
CA GLN A 155 -42.58 8.76 33.32
C GLN A 155 -41.91 8.40 32.00
N GLN A 156 -40.77 9.02 31.69
CA GLN A 156 -39.99 8.68 30.50
C GLN A 156 -39.51 7.21 30.56
N SER A 157 -38.91 6.81 31.68
CA SER A 157 -38.37 5.45 31.84
C SER A 157 -39.47 4.38 31.76
N GLU A 158 -40.67 4.66 32.28
CA GLU A 158 -41.83 3.77 32.16
C GLU A 158 -42.30 3.59 30.73
N SER A 159 -42.26 4.65 29.93
CA SER A 159 -42.61 4.58 28.51
C SER A 159 -41.60 3.73 27.71
N GLU A 160 -40.31 3.81 28.06
CA GLU A 160 -39.23 3.05 27.42
C GLU A 160 -39.23 1.56 27.80
N ILE A 161 -39.64 1.21 29.04
CA ILE A 161 -39.75 -0.20 29.50
C ILE A 161 -40.65 -1.04 28.59
N ALA A 162 -41.67 -0.43 27.97
CA ALA A 162 -42.59 -1.14 27.08
C ALA A 162 -41.90 -1.71 25.82
N SER A 163 -40.84 -1.05 25.35
CA SER A 163 -40.05 -1.47 24.19
C SER A 163 -38.85 -2.37 24.53
N LEU A 164 -38.55 -2.56 25.80
CA LEU A 164 -37.41 -3.38 26.24
C LEU A 164 -37.83 -4.84 26.50
N GLU A 165 -36.87 -5.75 26.30
CA GLU A 165 -37.02 -7.18 26.56
C GLU A 165 -35.89 -7.73 27.46
N GLY A 166 -36.07 -8.95 27.97
CA GLY A 166 -35.03 -9.67 28.69
C GLY A 166 -34.49 -9.00 29.96
N GLU A 167 -33.17 -9.06 30.13
CA GLU A 167 -32.47 -8.59 31.33
C GLU A 167 -32.49 -7.06 31.45
N GLU A 168 -32.48 -6.35 30.31
CA GLU A 168 -32.56 -4.88 30.26
C GLU A 168 -33.89 -4.36 30.80
N LYS A 169 -35.01 -4.98 30.38
CA LYS A 169 -36.35 -4.68 30.92
C LYS A 169 -36.41 -4.90 32.43
N THR A 170 -35.84 -6.00 32.90
CA THR A 170 -35.84 -6.37 34.32
C THR A 170 -35.03 -5.39 35.16
N SER A 171 -33.86 -4.96 34.67
CA SER A 171 -33.00 -3.98 35.33
C SER A 171 -33.69 -2.60 35.40
N ARG A 172 -34.21 -2.11 34.27
CA ARG A 172 -34.90 -0.82 34.19
C ARG A 172 -36.15 -0.76 35.08
N THR A 173 -36.91 -1.86 35.15
CA THR A 173 -38.09 -1.95 36.03
C THR A 173 -37.72 -1.83 37.51
N LYS A 174 -36.62 -2.47 37.94
CA LYS A 174 -36.12 -2.36 39.32
C LYS A 174 -35.66 -0.94 39.64
N GLU A 175 -35.02 -0.28 38.69
CA GLU A 175 -34.53 1.09 38.85
C GLU A 175 -35.69 2.08 39.00
N VAL A 176 -36.70 2.01 38.11
CA VAL A 176 -37.93 2.80 38.23
C VAL A 176 -38.65 2.56 39.55
N ALA A 177 -38.71 1.30 40.02
CA ALA A 177 -39.32 0.99 41.32
C ALA A 177 -38.57 1.64 42.49
N ALA A 178 -37.24 1.72 42.44
CA ALA A 178 -36.43 2.41 43.44
C ALA A 178 -36.64 3.94 43.38
N GLN A 179 -36.69 4.53 42.18
CA GLN A 179 -36.97 5.95 41.97
C GLN A 179 -38.37 6.34 42.50
N LYS A 180 -39.40 5.51 42.25
CA LYS A 180 -40.75 5.73 42.79
C LYS A 180 -40.79 5.72 44.32
N LYS A 181 -40.05 4.80 44.96
CA LYS A 181 -39.94 4.75 46.42
C LYS A 181 -39.32 6.03 46.97
N MET A 182 -38.26 6.51 46.34
CA MET A 182 -37.61 7.77 46.69
C MET A 182 -38.56 8.96 46.49
N LEU A 183 -39.28 9.03 45.37
CA LEU A 183 -40.27 10.08 45.11
C LEU A 183 -41.38 10.12 46.18
N ALA A 184 -41.81 8.98 46.72
CA ALA A 184 -42.82 8.95 47.78
C ALA A 184 -42.36 9.65 49.08
N ILE A 185 -41.06 9.62 49.38
CA ILE A 185 -40.46 10.29 50.56
C ILE A 185 -40.51 11.82 50.41
N SER A 186 -40.52 12.35 49.17
CA SER A 186 -40.55 13.81 48.92
C SER A 186 -41.73 14.53 49.56
N LYS A 187 -42.85 13.83 49.76
CA LYS A 187 -44.08 14.39 50.35
C LYS A 187 -44.06 14.42 51.88
N SER A 188 -43.38 13.48 52.51
CA SER A 188 -43.37 13.30 53.98
C SER A 188 -42.08 13.79 54.64
N ASN A 189 -40.95 13.73 53.94
CA ASN A 189 -39.65 14.17 54.43
C ASN A 189 -38.77 14.73 53.29
N PRO A 190 -38.95 16.02 52.93
CA PRO A 190 -38.24 16.65 51.81
C PRO A 190 -36.71 16.67 51.95
N GLU A 191 -36.19 16.78 53.18
CA GLU A 191 -34.75 16.76 53.45
C GLU A 191 -34.13 15.39 53.22
N GLU A 192 -34.80 14.33 53.70
CA GLU A 192 -34.36 12.96 53.47
C GLU A 192 -34.47 12.58 51.98
N PHE A 193 -35.54 13.02 51.30
CA PHE A 193 -35.67 12.87 49.85
C PHE A 193 -34.49 13.53 49.12
N LYS A 194 -34.16 14.78 49.44
CA LYS A 194 -33.05 15.51 48.82
C LYS A 194 -31.73 14.77 49.01
N LYS A 195 -31.46 14.28 50.21
CA LYS A 195 -30.27 13.48 50.53
C LYS A 195 -30.19 12.20 49.70
N GLN A 196 -31.28 11.44 49.61
CA GLN A 196 -31.33 10.20 48.83
C GLN A 196 -31.21 10.47 47.33
N TYR A 197 -31.84 11.52 46.83
CA TYR A 197 -31.77 11.90 45.42
C TYR A 197 -30.36 12.30 45.01
N VAL A 198 -29.68 13.15 45.79
CA VAL A 198 -28.27 13.52 45.53
C VAL A 198 -27.37 12.27 45.56
N ALA A 199 -27.56 11.37 46.53
CA ALA A 199 -26.80 10.12 46.60
C ALA A 199 -27.04 9.20 45.38
N TYR A 200 -28.29 9.10 44.92
CA TYR A 200 -28.65 8.35 43.70
C TYR A 200 -27.97 8.95 42.46
N MET A 201 -28.09 10.26 42.25
CA MET A 201 -27.47 10.95 41.12
C MET A 201 -25.95 10.83 41.14
N ASN A 202 -25.32 10.89 42.31
CA ASN A 202 -23.87 10.70 42.44
C ASN A 202 -23.43 9.31 42.03
N LYS A 203 -24.15 8.29 42.47
CA LYS A 203 -23.87 6.90 42.09
C LYS A 203 -24.07 6.70 40.59
N TYR A 204 -25.13 7.27 40.02
CA TYR A 204 -25.42 7.21 38.60
C TYR A 204 -24.30 7.88 37.77
N MET A 205 -23.97 9.14 38.07
CA MET A 205 -22.91 9.88 37.36
C MET A 205 -21.53 9.22 37.51
N ALA A 206 -21.19 8.73 38.70
CA ALA A 206 -19.93 8.01 38.92
C ALA A 206 -19.88 6.69 38.13
N GLY A 207 -21.02 6.00 37.99
CA GLY A 207 -21.14 4.82 37.14
C GLY A 207 -20.91 5.15 35.67
N GLU A 208 -21.57 6.18 35.15
CA GLU A 208 -21.40 6.67 33.78
C GLU A 208 -19.95 7.07 33.48
N VAL A 209 -19.30 7.81 34.38
CA VAL A 209 -17.89 8.18 34.20
C VAL A 209 -16.98 6.96 34.22
N ASN A 210 -17.20 6.00 35.12
CA ASN A 210 -16.39 4.77 35.13
C ASN A 210 -16.58 3.94 33.85
N ASN A 211 -17.80 3.83 33.34
CA ASN A 211 -18.08 3.16 32.07
C ASN A 211 -17.39 3.88 30.90
N SER A 212 -17.55 5.21 30.82
CA SER A 212 -16.90 6.03 29.79
C SER A 212 -15.37 5.91 29.84
N LEU A 213 -14.77 5.91 31.03
CA LEU A 213 -13.32 5.72 31.18
C LEU A 213 -12.87 4.33 30.74
N ALA A 214 -13.66 3.28 31.02
CA ALA A 214 -13.34 1.93 30.59
C ALA A 214 -13.42 1.78 29.06
N GLU A 215 -14.44 2.38 28.43
CA GLU A 215 -14.55 2.45 26.96
C GLU A 215 -13.38 3.23 26.35
N ASP A 216 -13.01 4.36 26.96
CA ASP A 216 -11.91 5.20 26.48
C ASP A 216 -10.55 4.49 26.64
N GLU A 217 -10.36 3.74 27.73
CA GLU A 217 -9.16 2.92 27.95
C GLU A 217 -9.03 1.82 26.88
N GLU A 218 -10.11 1.10 26.59
CA GLU A 218 -10.08 0.06 25.55
C GLU A 218 -9.89 0.69 24.15
N ARG A 219 -10.57 1.81 23.85
CA ARG A 219 -10.36 2.59 22.62
C ARG A 219 -8.89 2.99 22.45
N MET A 220 -8.25 3.48 23.52
CA MET A 220 -6.85 3.90 23.50
C MET A 220 -5.90 2.71 23.37
N LYS A 221 -6.21 1.57 23.99
CA LYS A 221 -5.44 0.34 23.84
C LYS A 221 -5.51 -0.20 22.41
N GLU A 222 -6.69 -0.24 21.80
CA GLU A 222 -6.86 -0.59 20.40
C GLU A 222 -6.08 0.37 19.49
N ALA A 223 -6.14 1.68 19.77
CA ALA A 223 -5.37 2.69 19.05
C ALA A 223 -3.86 2.46 19.14
N ARG A 224 -3.32 2.04 20.29
CA ARG A 224 -1.90 1.68 20.43
C ARG A 224 -1.53 0.46 19.58
N ILE A 225 -2.37 -0.58 19.58
CA ILE A 225 -2.16 -1.76 18.74
C ILE A 225 -2.18 -1.39 17.27
N HIS A 226 -3.16 -0.59 16.84
CA HIS A 226 -3.27 -0.10 15.48
C HIS A 226 -2.05 0.75 15.09
N MET A 227 -1.59 1.63 15.98
CA MET A 227 -0.44 2.49 15.76
C MET A 227 0.83 1.67 15.54
N GLU A 228 1.06 0.63 16.36
CA GLU A 228 2.18 -0.27 16.19
C GLU A 228 2.12 -1.04 14.87
N LYS A 229 0.94 -1.54 14.50
CA LYS A 229 0.74 -2.20 13.20
C LYS A 229 1.05 -1.24 12.05
N ARG A 230 0.52 -0.02 12.09
CA ARG A 230 0.76 1.03 11.09
C ARG A 230 2.24 1.38 10.99
N LYS A 231 2.94 1.54 12.13
CA LYS A 231 4.39 1.76 12.16
C LYS A 231 5.17 0.62 11.49
N LYS A 232 4.78 -0.64 11.75
CA LYS A 232 5.40 -1.80 11.08
C LYS A 232 5.14 -1.78 9.58
N GLN A 233 3.92 -1.52 9.14
CA GLN A 233 3.59 -1.42 7.71
C GLN A 233 4.35 -0.28 7.02
N GLN A 234 4.41 0.89 7.66
CA GLN A 234 5.18 2.03 7.16
C GLN A 234 6.68 1.69 7.06
N ALA A 235 7.25 1.05 8.08
CA ALA A 235 8.65 0.63 8.04
C ALA A 235 8.93 -0.37 6.90
N VAL A 236 7.99 -1.29 6.63
CA VAL A 236 8.10 -2.20 5.48
C VAL A 236 8.04 -1.42 4.17
N LEU A 237 7.11 -0.48 4.01
CA LEU A 237 7.01 0.38 2.83
C LEU A 237 8.30 1.17 2.60
N ASP A 238 8.81 1.83 3.65
CA ASP A 238 10.04 2.62 3.62
C ASP A 238 11.26 1.76 3.24
N ALA A 239 11.38 0.56 3.83
CA ALA A 239 12.46 -0.37 3.53
C ALA A 239 12.48 -0.85 2.06
N HIS A 240 11.32 -0.88 1.39
CA HIS A 240 11.19 -1.28 -0.02
C HIS A 240 11.12 -0.09 -0.98
N SER A 241 11.09 1.14 -0.47
CA SER A 241 10.95 2.36 -1.27
C SER A 241 12.15 2.63 -2.18
N ASP A 242 13.34 2.17 -1.77
CA ASP A 242 14.52 2.22 -2.62
C ASP A 242 14.49 1.05 -3.61
N ILE A 243 14.41 1.37 -4.90
CA ILE A 243 14.43 0.40 -5.99
C ILE A 243 15.81 -0.26 -6.18
N LYS A 244 16.90 0.41 -5.78
CA LYS A 244 18.26 0.00 -6.13
C LYS A 244 18.62 -1.45 -5.73
N PRO A 245 18.26 -1.96 -4.54
CA PRO A 245 18.55 -3.35 -4.18
C PRO A 245 17.85 -4.35 -5.11
N VAL A 246 16.59 -4.09 -5.45
CA VAL A 246 15.81 -4.93 -6.37
C VAL A 246 16.44 -4.89 -7.77
N LEU A 247 16.74 -3.69 -8.27
CA LEU A 247 17.38 -3.51 -9.57
C LEU A 247 18.75 -4.21 -9.65
N ARG A 248 19.58 -4.07 -8.61
CA ARG A 248 20.88 -4.74 -8.50
C ARG A 248 20.73 -6.26 -8.62
N LYS A 249 19.80 -6.84 -7.86
CA LYS A 249 19.50 -8.28 -7.94
C LYS A 249 19.06 -8.68 -9.34
N ARG A 250 18.17 -7.90 -9.97
CA ARG A 250 17.69 -8.21 -11.34
C ARG A 250 18.78 -8.18 -12.38
N LEU A 251 19.63 -7.17 -12.36
CA LEU A 251 20.76 -7.09 -13.29
C LEU A 251 21.72 -8.28 -13.09
N GLN A 252 21.99 -8.67 -11.84
CA GLN A 252 22.79 -9.84 -11.51
C GLN A 252 22.17 -11.15 -12.03
N ASP A 253 20.89 -11.37 -11.74
CA ASP A 253 20.13 -12.55 -12.21
C ASP A 253 20.14 -12.64 -13.75
N PHE A 254 20.00 -11.50 -14.42
CA PHE A 254 20.06 -11.41 -15.88
C PHE A 254 21.45 -11.76 -16.42
N ILE A 255 22.52 -11.23 -15.81
CA ILE A 255 23.90 -11.54 -16.20
C ILE A 255 24.19 -13.04 -16.04
N VAL A 256 23.77 -13.65 -14.94
CA VAL A 256 23.90 -15.09 -14.69
C VAL A 256 23.14 -15.88 -15.75
N LEU A 257 21.89 -15.49 -16.06
CA LEU A 257 21.10 -16.13 -17.09
C LEU A 257 21.80 -16.06 -18.47
N CYS A 258 22.28 -14.88 -18.89
CA CYS A 258 23.02 -14.71 -20.13
C CYS A 258 24.25 -15.61 -20.22
N ASN A 259 25.03 -15.70 -19.15
CA ASN A 259 26.24 -16.53 -19.10
C ASN A 259 25.94 -18.03 -19.16
N SER A 260 24.72 -18.44 -18.80
CA SER A 260 24.31 -19.85 -18.85
C SER A 260 23.87 -20.33 -20.24
N VAL A 261 23.72 -19.42 -21.22
CA VAL A 261 23.23 -19.76 -22.55
C VAL A 261 24.34 -20.35 -23.41
N ASP A 262 24.13 -21.58 -23.86
CA ASP A 262 24.99 -22.23 -24.85
C ASP A 262 24.49 -21.90 -26.26
N PHE A 263 25.12 -20.92 -26.90
CA PHE A 263 24.81 -20.51 -28.28
C PHE A 263 25.30 -21.50 -29.35
N THR A 264 26.02 -22.56 -28.97
CA THR A 264 26.43 -23.64 -29.87
C THR A 264 25.43 -24.81 -29.88
N ALA A 265 24.36 -24.70 -29.08
CA ALA A 265 23.31 -25.71 -29.00
C ALA A 265 22.68 -26.00 -30.38
N LYS A 266 22.63 -27.28 -30.75
CA LYS A 266 22.08 -27.71 -32.04
C LYS A 266 20.55 -27.83 -31.97
N LEU A 267 19.90 -27.41 -33.06
CA LEU A 267 18.47 -27.59 -33.29
C LEU A 267 18.24 -28.68 -34.34
N THR A 268 17.11 -29.38 -34.22
CA THR A 268 16.58 -30.28 -35.25
C THR A 268 15.14 -29.87 -35.61
N SER A 269 14.72 -30.19 -36.82
CA SER A 269 13.37 -29.91 -37.29
C SER A 269 12.44 -31.06 -36.90
N THR A 270 11.41 -30.76 -36.12
CA THR A 270 10.33 -31.68 -35.75
C THR A 270 9.03 -31.12 -36.29
N GLY A 271 8.67 -31.50 -37.53
CA GLY A 271 7.52 -30.94 -38.25
C GLY A 271 7.69 -29.44 -38.51
N TYR A 272 6.76 -28.62 -38.02
CA TYR A 272 6.81 -27.15 -38.16
C TYR A 272 7.61 -26.45 -37.03
N LYS A 273 8.19 -27.20 -36.09
CA LYS A 273 8.91 -26.66 -34.93
C LYS A 273 10.40 -26.99 -35.01
N GLN A 274 11.20 -26.11 -34.40
CA GLN A 274 12.61 -26.37 -34.12
C GLN A 274 12.75 -26.80 -32.66
N GLU A 275 13.42 -27.92 -32.43
CA GLU A 275 13.65 -28.48 -31.10
C GLU A 275 15.14 -28.64 -30.83
N PHE A 276 15.56 -28.49 -29.57
CA PHE A 276 16.94 -28.73 -29.19
C PHE A 276 17.27 -30.22 -29.29
N VAL A 277 18.39 -30.55 -29.92
CA VAL A 277 18.89 -31.94 -29.99
C VAL A 277 19.20 -32.48 -28.59
N ASN A 278 19.70 -31.63 -27.68
CA ASN A 278 19.98 -32.00 -26.30
C ASN A 278 18.71 -31.90 -25.42
N PRO A 279 18.22 -33.00 -24.82
CA PRO A 279 17.05 -32.98 -23.94
C PRO A 279 17.21 -32.09 -22.70
N ALA A 280 18.44 -31.82 -22.24
CA ALA A 280 18.68 -30.88 -21.16
C ALA A 280 18.31 -29.44 -21.54
N TYR A 281 18.54 -29.04 -22.81
CA TYR A 281 18.19 -27.71 -23.31
C TYR A 281 16.69 -27.57 -23.58
N GLN A 282 16.01 -28.67 -23.93
CA GLN A 282 14.55 -28.69 -23.99
C GLN A 282 13.91 -28.42 -22.62
N ARG A 283 14.57 -28.80 -21.52
CA ARG A 283 14.10 -28.55 -20.15
C ARG A 283 14.52 -27.21 -19.56
N LYS A 284 15.35 -26.42 -20.28
CA LYS A 284 15.71 -25.06 -19.84
C LYS A 284 14.48 -24.15 -19.81
N SER A 285 14.60 -23.10 -19.01
CA SER A 285 13.54 -22.12 -18.80
C SER A 285 13.18 -21.39 -20.10
N SER A 286 12.01 -20.74 -20.11
CA SER A 286 11.52 -20.04 -21.30
C SER A 286 12.45 -18.88 -21.70
N GLU A 287 13.01 -18.23 -20.69
CA GLU A 287 13.90 -17.07 -20.73
C GLU A 287 15.25 -17.48 -21.35
N TRP A 288 15.81 -18.60 -20.90
CA TRP A 288 17.04 -19.16 -21.47
C TRP A 288 16.88 -19.43 -22.98
N LYS A 289 15.76 -20.07 -23.36
CA LYS A 289 15.47 -20.38 -24.77
C LYS A 289 15.21 -19.10 -25.57
N MET A 290 14.64 -18.08 -24.95
CA MET A 290 14.42 -16.79 -25.61
C MET A 290 15.75 -16.12 -25.93
N LEU A 291 16.67 -16.05 -24.97
CA LEU A 291 18.02 -15.50 -25.19
C LEU A 291 18.75 -16.28 -26.29
N PHE A 292 18.69 -17.62 -26.27
CA PHE A 292 19.22 -18.45 -27.35
C PHE A 292 18.66 -18.05 -28.73
N ARG A 293 17.33 -17.86 -28.85
CA ARG A 293 16.67 -17.48 -30.11
C ARG A 293 17.00 -16.06 -30.57
N ILE A 294 17.22 -15.13 -29.65
CA ILE A 294 17.64 -13.76 -29.95
C ILE A 294 19.09 -13.74 -30.47
N GLY A 295 19.91 -14.68 -30.00
CA GLY A 295 21.24 -14.96 -30.51
C GLY A 295 22.36 -14.26 -29.76
N LYS A 296 23.58 -14.79 -29.96
CA LYS A 296 24.77 -14.47 -29.16
C LYS A 296 25.08 -12.97 -29.10
N THR A 297 25.17 -12.30 -30.25
CA THR A 297 25.57 -10.89 -30.34
C THR A 297 24.65 -9.98 -29.53
N ALA A 298 23.34 -10.14 -29.66
CA ALA A 298 22.36 -9.34 -28.95
C ALA A 298 22.35 -9.66 -27.44
N THR A 299 22.38 -10.95 -27.07
CA THR A 299 22.40 -11.34 -25.65
C THR A 299 23.65 -10.86 -24.92
N LEU A 300 24.83 -11.02 -25.51
CA LEU A 300 26.07 -10.57 -24.88
C LEU A 300 26.15 -9.05 -24.79
N SER A 301 25.65 -8.33 -25.80
CA SER A 301 25.56 -6.86 -25.74
C SER A 301 24.63 -6.39 -24.61
N ALA A 302 23.52 -7.08 -24.38
CA ALA A 302 22.61 -6.78 -23.27
C ALA A 302 23.26 -7.07 -21.92
N ARG A 303 23.99 -8.20 -21.81
CA ARG A 303 24.74 -8.57 -20.61
C ARG A 303 25.79 -7.53 -20.27
N ASP A 304 26.58 -7.10 -21.25
CA ASP A 304 27.66 -6.14 -21.04
C ASP A 304 27.09 -4.77 -20.61
N PHE A 305 25.98 -4.34 -21.21
CA PHE A 305 25.25 -3.16 -20.75
C PHE A 305 24.74 -3.31 -19.31
N ALA A 306 24.19 -4.48 -18.95
CA ALA A 306 23.72 -4.75 -17.60
C ALA A 306 24.87 -4.74 -16.58
N GLN A 307 26.05 -5.26 -16.94
CA GLN A 307 27.26 -5.20 -16.11
C GLN A 307 27.72 -3.75 -15.89
N GLU A 308 27.75 -2.96 -16.96
CA GLU A 308 28.10 -1.55 -16.88
C GLU A 308 27.12 -0.80 -15.96
N TRP A 309 25.81 -0.98 -16.16
CA TRP A 309 24.81 -0.34 -15.32
C TRP A 309 24.93 -0.77 -13.86
N LEU A 310 25.10 -2.07 -13.61
CA LEU A 310 25.30 -2.61 -12.27
C LEU A 310 26.50 -1.97 -11.55
N SER A 311 27.60 -1.73 -12.26
CA SER A 311 28.79 -1.07 -11.71
C SER A 311 28.57 0.40 -11.32
N GLN A 312 27.59 1.05 -11.95
CA GLN A 312 27.25 2.46 -11.71
C GLN A 312 26.16 2.63 -10.64
N LEU A 313 25.45 1.56 -10.28
CA LEU A 313 24.48 1.56 -9.18
C LEU A 313 25.19 1.53 -7.82
N LYS A 314 25.57 2.72 -7.34
CA LYS A 314 25.99 2.96 -5.94
C LYS A 314 24.84 2.69 -4.98
#